data_AF-A0A7I9VAB6-F1
#
_entry.id   AF-A0A7I9VAB6-F1
#
_cell.length_a   1.000
_cell.length_b   1.000
_cell.length_c   1.000
_cell.angle_alpha   90.00
_cell.angle_beta   90.00
_cell.angle_gamma   90.00
#
_symmetry.space_group_name_H-M   'P 1'
#
loop_
_entity.id
_entity.type
_entity.pdbx_description
1 polymer ?
#
loop_
_entity_poly.entity_id
_entity_poly.type
_entity_poly.pdbx_seq_one_letter_code
_entity_poly.pdbx_strand_id
1 'polypeptide(L)'
;MSDNYPAGLETTSATDTAPDALDGRRDVRLTQRYSAAEASAVEARARALGVKPGAWVRAVVRDALDARRAEVAALHGSAATRPDPQRATAVEQLRRVGVNLNQLVRAINADGELTDHVEDLLDAVEAVRPALNGVRAEFGDRTRL
;
A
#
# COMPACT_ATOMS: atom_id res chain seq x y z
N MET A 1 40.79 20.64 -2.90
CA MET A 1 39.36 20.28 -2.86
C MET A 1 39.03 19.64 -4.19
N SER A 2 38.92 18.31 -4.22
CA SER A 2 38.78 17.54 -5.45
C SER A 2 37.31 17.28 -5.71
N ASP A 3 36.82 17.81 -6.83
CA ASP A 3 35.57 17.39 -7.45
C ASP A 3 35.69 15.93 -7.88
N ASN A 4 34.74 15.11 -7.44
CA ASN A 4 34.56 13.77 -7.96
C ASN A 4 33.07 13.40 -7.85
N TYR A 5 32.29 13.83 -8.83
CA TYR A 5 30.98 13.24 -9.12
C TYR A 5 31.06 12.61 -10.52
N PRO A 6 31.00 11.27 -10.64
CA PRO A 6 30.93 10.63 -11.95
C PRO A 6 29.55 10.84 -12.55
N ALA A 7 29.57 11.23 -13.82
CA ALA A 7 28.41 11.32 -14.70
C ALA A 7 27.78 9.96 -14.96
N GLY A 8 26.47 9.95 -15.18
CA GLY A 8 25.78 8.85 -15.85
C GLY A 8 24.63 8.27 -15.05
N LEU A 9 23.48 8.92 -15.13
CA LEU A 9 22.18 8.26 -15.29
C LEU A 9 21.27 9.34 -15.91
N GLU A 10 21.37 9.46 -17.23
CA GLU A 10 20.27 10.01 -18.00
C GLU A 10 19.05 9.16 -17.65
N THR A 11 18.23 9.69 -16.74
CA THR A 11 16.94 9.09 -16.48
C THR A 11 16.16 9.41 -17.74
N THR A 12 16.09 8.41 -18.60
CA THR A 12 15.11 8.31 -19.67
C THR A 12 13.86 8.99 -19.17
N SER A 13 13.43 10.03 -19.88
CA SER A 13 12.09 10.59 -19.73
C SER A 13 11.12 9.47 -20.08
N ALA A 14 10.91 8.55 -19.14
CA ALA A 14 9.66 7.86 -18.98
C ALA A 14 8.69 9.00 -18.81
N THR A 15 7.98 9.30 -19.88
CA THR A 15 6.85 10.21 -19.92
C THR A 15 5.97 9.82 -18.75
N ASP A 16 6.19 10.50 -17.62
CA ASP A 16 5.22 10.67 -16.57
C ASP A 16 4.05 11.33 -17.27
N THR A 17 3.18 10.49 -17.82
CA THR A 17 1.93 10.92 -18.42
C THR A 17 1.06 11.24 -17.22
N ALA A 18 1.41 12.36 -16.58
CA ALA A 18 0.63 12.98 -15.55
C ALA A 18 -0.80 13.14 -16.08
N PRO A 19 -1.82 13.01 -15.22
CA PRO A 19 -3.24 13.03 -15.59
C PRO A 19 -3.74 14.44 -15.99
N ASP A 20 -2.90 15.24 -16.64
CA ASP A 20 -3.13 16.66 -16.94
C ASP A 20 -3.71 16.90 -18.34
N ALA A 21 -3.72 15.89 -19.22
CA ALA A 21 -4.26 16.02 -20.58
C ALA A 21 -5.78 16.32 -20.62
N LEU A 22 -6.50 16.18 -19.50
CA LEU A 22 -7.95 16.40 -19.41
C LEU A 22 -8.35 17.71 -18.72
N ASP A 23 -7.40 18.56 -18.34
CA ASP A 23 -7.66 19.89 -17.76
C ASP A 23 -7.46 21.04 -18.75
N GLY A 24 -7.45 20.73 -20.04
CA GLY A 24 -7.61 21.69 -21.11
C GLY A 24 -8.94 22.47 -21.00
N ARG A 25 -8.98 23.61 -21.70
CA ARG A 25 -10.17 24.48 -21.78
C ARG A 25 -11.38 23.67 -22.24
N ARG A 26 -12.52 23.86 -21.56
CA ARG A 26 -13.74 23.06 -21.72
C ARG A 26 -14.65 23.63 -22.80
N ASP A 27 -14.22 23.57 -24.05
CA ASP A 27 -14.93 24.16 -25.20
C ASP A 27 -15.75 23.16 -26.02
N VAL A 28 -15.63 21.86 -25.79
CA VAL A 28 -16.41 20.82 -26.48
C VAL A 28 -17.73 20.51 -25.75
N ARG A 29 -18.85 20.47 -26.49
CA ARG A 29 -20.18 20.11 -25.99
C ARG A 29 -20.66 18.77 -26.56
N LEU A 30 -20.98 17.83 -25.68
CA LEU A 30 -21.68 16.60 -26.02
C LEU A 30 -23.19 16.78 -25.74
N THR A 31 -24.04 16.38 -26.69
CA THR A 31 -25.50 16.48 -26.55
C THR A 31 -26.11 15.09 -26.69
N GLN A 32 -26.76 14.60 -25.63
CA GLN A 32 -27.39 13.28 -25.59
C GLN A 32 -28.83 13.41 -25.07
N ARG A 33 -29.73 12.57 -25.58
CA ARG A 33 -31.10 12.45 -25.07
C ARG A 33 -31.16 11.39 -23.98
N TYR A 34 -31.91 11.68 -22.93
CA TYR A 34 -32.19 10.76 -21.82
C TYR A 34 -33.68 10.54 -21.71
N SER A 35 -34.08 9.35 -21.29
CA SER A 35 -35.44 9.10 -20.80
C SER A 35 -35.68 9.84 -19.48
N ALA A 36 -36.96 10.02 -19.13
CA ALA A 36 -37.34 10.63 -17.85
C ALA A 36 -36.80 9.83 -16.65
N ALA A 37 -36.77 8.50 -16.75
CA ALA A 37 -36.22 7.62 -15.72
C ALA A 37 -34.72 7.86 -15.52
N GLU A 38 -33.94 7.87 -16.60
CA GLU A 38 -32.49 8.13 -16.54
C GLU A 38 -32.20 9.52 -15.96
N ALA A 39 -32.91 10.56 -16.42
CA ALA A 39 -32.76 11.91 -15.90
C ALA A 39 -33.00 11.96 -14.37
N SER A 40 -34.07 11.32 -13.90
CA SER A 40 -34.39 11.27 -12.46
C SER A 40 -33.33 10.53 -11.64
N ALA A 41 -32.74 9.45 -12.18
CA ALA A 41 -31.69 8.69 -11.53
C ALA A 41 -30.40 9.53 -11.41
N VAL A 42 -30.04 10.25 -12.48
CA VAL A 42 -28.90 11.18 -12.46
C VAL A 42 -29.11 12.28 -11.44
N GLU A 43 -30.29 12.90 -11.39
CA GLU A 43 -30.60 13.94 -10.42
C GLU A 43 -30.53 13.44 -8.98
N ALA A 44 -31.11 12.26 -8.71
CA ALA A 44 -31.08 11.66 -7.38
C ALA A 44 -29.64 11.40 -6.92
N ARG A 45 -28.80 10.85 -7.81
CA ARG A 45 -27.42 10.52 -7.47
C ARG A 45 -26.56 11.77 -7.29
N ALA A 46 -26.73 12.77 -8.15
CA ALA A 46 -26.04 14.05 -8.03
C ALA A 46 -26.43 14.79 -6.74
N ARG A 47 -27.72 14.79 -6.39
CA ARG A 47 -28.24 15.37 -5.14
C ARG A 47 -27.65 14.68 -3.91
N ALA A 48 -27.60 13.35 -3.90
CA ALA A 48 -27.02 12.59 -2.79
C ALA A 48 -25.53 12.91 -2.54
N LEU A 49 -24.82 13.40 -3.56
CA LEU A 49 -23.41 13.79 -3.50
C LEU A 49 -23.20 15.30 -3.44
N GLY A 50 -24.27 16.10 -3.38
CA GLY A 50 -24.20 17.57 -3.30
C GLY A 50 -23.64 18.25 -4.56
N VAL A 51 -23.68 17.59 -5.71
CA VAL A 51 -23.12 18.11 -6.98
C VAL A 51 -24.22 18.36 -8.03
N LYS A 52 -23.90 19.15 -9.06
CA LYS A 52 -24.81 19.35 -10.20
C LYS A 52 -24.90 18.07 -11.06
N PRO A 53 -26.08 17.74 -11.63
CA PRO A 53 -26.26 16.57 -12.51
C PRO A 53 -25.19 16.43 -13.60
N GLY A 54 -24.92 17.50 -14.35
CA GLY A 54 -23.89 17.48 -15.40
C GLY A 54 -22.45 17.30 -14.87
N ALA A 55 -22.16 17.79 -13.66
CA ALA A 55 -20.86 17.57 -13.02
C ALA A 55 -20.70 16.11 -12.60
N TRP A 56 -21.77 15.50 -12.09
CA TRP A 56 -21.81 14.07 -11.78
C TRP A 56 -21.62 13.19 -13.03
N VAL A 57 -22.40 13.43 -14.10
CA VAL A 57 -22.26 12.68 -15.36
C VAL A 57 -20.84 12.78 -15.89
N ARG A 58 -20.25 13.97 -15.86
CA ARG A 58 -18.87 14.17 -16.30
C ARG A 58 -17.87 13.41 -15.44
N ALA A 59 -18.05 13.40 -14.12
CA ALA A 59 -17.19 12.63 -13.22
C ALA A 59 -17.25 11.14 -13.55
N VAL A 60 -18.46 10.60 -13.82
CA VAL A 60 -18.65 9.22 -14.24
C VAL A 60 -17.95 8.93 -15.57
N VAL A 61 -18.09 9.81 -16.57
CA VAL A 61 -17.40 9.64 -17.87
C VAL A 61 -15.89 9.70 -17.70
N ARG A 62 -15.37 10.61 -16.88
CA ARG A 62 -13.93 10.69 -16.58
C ARG A 62 -13.42 9.45 -15.86
N ASP A 63 -14.15 8.96 -14.87
CA ASP A 63 -13.82 7.71 -14.18
C ASP A 63 -13.78 6.54 -15.17
N ALA A 64 -14.79 6.42 -16.03
CA ALA A 64 -14.86 5.36 -17.03
C ALA A 64 -13.72 5.43 -18.07
N LEU A 65 -13.19 6.62 -18.35
CA LEU A 65 -12.08 6.85 -19.27
C LEU A 65 -10.71 6.85 -18.59
N ASP A 66 -10.63 6.80 -17.25
CA ASP A 66 -9.34 6.77 -16.56
C ASP A 66 -8.64 5.44 -16.84
N ALA A 67 -7.49 5.49 -17.50
CA ALA A 67 -6.69 4.32 -17.84
C ALA A 67 -6.28 3.51 -16.59
N ARG A 68 -6.16 4.18 -15.44
CA ARG A 68 -5.79 3.54 -14.16
C ARG A 68 -6.95 2.82 -13.50
N ARG A 69 -8.17 2.90 -14.02
CA ARG A 69 -9.37 2.29 -13.42
C ARG A 69 -9.20 0.79 -13.17
N ALA A 70 -8.54 0.07 -14.08
CA ALA A 70 -8.28 -1.36 -13.93
C ALA A 70 -7.27 -1.65 -12.80
N GLU A 71 -6.21 -0.86 -12.68
CA GLU A 71 -5.21 -0.99 -11.62
C GLU A 71 -5.82 -0.68 -10.25
N VAL A 72 -6.63 0.38 -10.16
CA VAL A 72 -7.38 0.73 -8.94
C VAL A 72 -8.35 -0.38 -8.57
N ALA A 73 -9.07 -0.96 -9.54
CA ALA A 73 -9.94 -2.11 -9.28
C ALA A 73 -9.17 -3.34 -8.79
N ALA A 74 -7.99 -3.61 -9.35
CA ALA A 74 -7.12 -4.70 -8.91
C ALA A 74 -6.59 -4.46 -7.49
N LEU A 75 -6.22 -3.22 -7.15
CA LEU A 75 -5.79 -2.84 -5.79
C LEU A 75 -6.93 -2.99 -4.78
N HIS A 76 -8.15 -2.59 -5.14
CA HIS A 76 -9.31 -2.81 -4.27
C HIS A 76 -9.62 -4.30 -4.10
N GLY A 77 -9.47 -5.11 -5.16
CA GLY A 77 -9.62 -6.56 -5.08
C GLY A 77 -8.57 -7.22 -4.19
N SER A 78 -7.31 -6.77 -4.28
CA SER A 78 -6.23 -7.29 -3.42
C SER A 78 -6.41 -6.85 -1.96
N ALA A 79 -6.84 -5.61 -1.71
CA ALA A 79 -7.14 -5.12 -0.37
C ALA A 79 -8.39 -5.77 0.25
N ALA A 80 -9.38 -6.16 -0.57
CA ALA A 80 -10.55 -6.91 -0.12
C ALA A 80 -10.24 -8.38 0.19
N THR A 81 -9.12 -8.90 -0.32
CA THR A 81 -8.65 -10.24 0.00
C THR A 81 -8.06 -10.22 1.41
N ARG A 82 -8.70 -10.92 2.34
CA ARG A 82 -8.18 -11.06 3.71
C ARG A 82 -6.76 -11.65 3.63
N PRO A 83 -5.76 -11.05 4.31
CA PRO A 83 -4.43 -11.63 4.35
C PRO A 83 -4.53 -13.07 4.86
N ASP A 84 -3.77 -13.96 4.24
CA ASP A 84 -3.68 -15.36 4.62
C ASP A 84 -3.49 -15.47 6.14
N PRO A 85 -4.41 -16.11 6.89
CA PRO A 85 -4.37 -16.17 8.35
C PRO A 85 -3.05 -16.73 8.90
N GLN A 86 -2.39 -17.61 8.15
CA GLN A 86 -1.10 -18.19 8.51
C GLN A 86 0.01 -17.14 8.42
N ARG A 87 0.10 -16.42 7.30
CA ARG A 87 1.02 -15.27 7.14
C ARG A 87 0.80 -14.17 8.16
N ALA A 88 -0.46 -13.84 8.47
CA ALA A 88 -0.79 -12.83 9.48
C ALA A 88 -0.27 -13.26 10.86
N THR A 89 -0.42 -14.54 11.20
CA THR A 89 0.12 -15.12 12.44
C THR A 89 1.65 -15.06 12.45
N ALA A 90 2.30 -15.45 11.35
CA ALA A 90 3.76 -15.41 11.22
C ALA A 90 4.33 -13.99 11.39
N VAL A 91 3.69 -12.98 10.78
CA VAL A 91 4.07 -11.56 10.93
C VAL A 91 3.92 -11.10 12.37
N GLU A 92 2.85 -11.50 13.06
CA GLU A 92 2.65 -11.14 14.46
C GLU A 92 3.67 -11.81 15.40
N GLN A 93 4.03 -13.07 15.14
CA GLN A 93 5.12 -13.72 15.90
C GLN A 93 6.45 -13.00 15.68
N LEU A 94 6.78 -12.61 14.45
CA LEU A 94 8.00 -11.84 14.15
C LEU A 94 7.99 -10.46 14.82
N ARG A 95 6.83 -9.80 14.85
CA ARG A 95 6.66 -8.53 15.57
C ARG A 95 6.95 -8.71 17.07
N ARG A 96 6.41 -9.76 17.68
CA ARG A 96 6.63 -10.06 19.11
C ARG A 96 8.11 -10.32 19.41
N VAL A 97 8.79 -11.05 18.54
CA VAL A 97 10.25 -11.25 18.60
C VAL A 97 11.00 -9.92 18.58
N GLY A 98 10.66 -9.03 17.63
CA GLY A 98 11.30 -7.72 17.53
C GLY A 98 11.06 -6.85 18.77
N VAL A 99 9.87 -6.93 19.37
CA VAL A 99 9.56 -6.22 20.62
C VAL A 99 10.42 -6.74 21.78
N ASN A 100 10.52 -8.05 21.97
CA ASN A 100 11.31 -8.66 23.04
C ASN A 100 12.80 -8.32 22.89
N LEU A 101 13.34 -8.42 21.68
CA LEU A 101 14.73 -8.04 21.41
C LEU A 101 14.99 -6.55 21.70
N ASN A 102 14.05 -5.68 21.31
CA ASN A 102 14.17 -4.25 21.57
C ASN A 102 14.04 -3.91 23.07
N GLN A 103 13.26 -4.67 23.84
CA GLN A 103 13.23 -4.53 25.30
C GLN A 103 14.56 -4.94 25.92
N LEU A 104 15.15 -6.05 25.49
CA LEU A 104 16.46 -6.49 25.95
C LEU A 104 17.57 -5.48 25.65
N VAL A 105 17.63 -4.94 24.43
CA VAL A 105 18.59 -3.90 24.06
C VAL A 105 18.45 -2.67 24.95
N ARG A 106 17.22 -2.30 25.32
CA ARG A 106 16.97 -1.18 26.24
C ARG A 106 17.43 -1.49 27.66
N ALA A 107 17.21 -2.71 28.16
CA ALA A 107 17.65 -3.15 29.48
C ALA A 107 19.19 -3.14 29.58
N ILE A 108 19.89 -3.70 28.58
CA ILE A 108 21.36 -3.70 28.52
C ILE A 108 21.93 -2.27 28.50
N ASN A 109 21.32 -1.37 27.73
CA ASN A 109 21.76 0.03 27.67
C ASN A 109 21.47 0.81 28.96
N ALA A 110 20.49 0.39 29.75
CA ALA A 110 20.13 1.03 31.01
C ALA A 110 21.04 0.60 32.17
N ASP A 111 21.34 -0.70 32.26
CA ASP A 111 22.04 -1.30 33.42
C ASP A 111 23.54 -1.54 33.18
N GLY A 112 24.01 -1.50 31.92
CA GLY A 112 25.44 -1.57 31.58
C GLY A 112 26.11 -2.94 31.77
N GLU A 113 25.48 -3.90 32.44
CA GLU A 113 25.97 -5.27 32.60
C GLU A 113 25.05 -6.29 31.90
N LEU A 114 25.61 -7.01 30.93
CA LEU A 114 24.92 -8.07 30.18
C LEU A 114 24.55 -9.27 31.07
N THR A 115 25.24 -9.41 32.20
CA THR A 115 25.24 -10.59 33.08
C THR A 115 23.89 -10.84 33.75
N ASP A 116 23.19 -9.78 34.16
CA ASP A 116 21.89 -9.89 34.83
C ASP A 116 20.74 -10.18 33.86
N HIS A 117 20.96 -9.92 32.56
CA HIS A 117 19.95 -10.07 31.50
C HIS A 117 20.14 -11.34 30.66
N VAL A 118 21.04 -12.25 31.08
CA VAL A 118 21.32 -13.51 30.38
C VAL A 118 20.10 -14.44 30.36
N GLU A 119 19.34 -14.50 31.46
CA GLU A 119 18.12 -15.32 31.53
C GLU A 119 17.04 -14.78 30.59
N ASP A 120 16.83 -13.45 30.57
CA ASP A 120 15.90 -12.79 29.64
C ASP A 120 16.30 -12.99 28.17
N LEU A 121 17.62 -13.00 27.88
CA LEU A 121 18.14 -13.31 26.55
C LEU A 121 17.87 -14.76 26.15
N LEU A 122 18.07 -15.71 27.07
CA LEU A 122 17.80 -17.13 26.83
C LEU A 122 16.31 -17.38 26.58
N ASP A 123 15.43 -16.78 27.37
CA ASP A 123 13.98 -16.86 27.19
C ASP A 123 13.53 -16.23 25.86
N ALA A 124 14.12 -15.09 25.49
CA ALA A 124 13.86 -14.47 24.19
C ALA A 124 14.30 -15.38 23.03
N VAL A 125 15.49 -15.99 23.11
CA VAL A 125 16.00 -16.93 22.09
C VAL A 125 15.16 -18.21 22.01
N GLU A 126 14.74 -18.75 23.15
CA GLU A 126 13.84 -19.91 23.25
C GLU A 126 12.49 -19.61 22.56
N ALA A 127 11.94 -18.41 22.76
CA ALA A 127 10.70 -17.97 22.13
C ALA A 127 10.84 -17.69 20.62
N VAL A 128 12.02 -17.25 20.17
CA VAL A 128 12.33 -16.92 18.77
C VAL A 128 12.42 -18.17 17.90
N ARG A 129 12.99 -19.25 18.42
CA ARG A 129 13.26 -20.50 17.69
C ARG A 129 12.01 -21.16 17.06
N PRO A 130 10.89 -21.37 17.76
CA PRO A 130 9.69 -21.96 17.15
C PRO A 130 9.03 -21.03 16.13
N ALA A 131 9.07 -19.71 16.36
CA ALA A 131 8.54 -18.72 15.42
C ALA A 131 9.31 -18.72 14.09
N LEU A 132 10.65 -18.74 14.15
CA LEU A 132 11.52 -18.86 12.98
C LEU A 132 11.33 -20.18 12.23
N ASN A 133 11.16 -21.29 12.96
CA ASN A 133 10.89 -22.59 12.36
C ASN A 133 9.52 -22.62 11.65
N GLY A 134 8.50 -21.95 12.21
CA GLY A 134 7.20 -21.78 11.57
C GLY A 134 7.31 -21.00 10.26
N VAL A 135 8.00 -19.86 10.28
CA VAL A 135 8.28 -19.05 9.07
C VAL A 135 9.07 -19.84 8.03
N ARG A 136 10.10 -20.59 8.45
CA ARG A 136 10.93 -21.39 7.55
C ARG A 136 10.15 -22.54 6.89
N ALA A 137 9.26 -23.19 7.63
CA ALA A 137 8.39 -24.24 7.11
C ALA A 137 7.35 -23.70 6.11
N GLU A 138 6.86 -22.47 6.31
CA GLU A 138 5.83 -21.85 5.47
C GLU A 138 6.40 -21.20 4.19
N PHE A 139 7.57 -20.57 4.26
CA PHE A 139 8.13 -19.82 3.13
C PHE A 139 9.23 -20.54 2.35
N GLY A 140 9.67 -21.71 2.84
CA GLY A 140 10.71 -22.54 2.24
C GLY A 140 12.10 -21.91 2.33
N ASP A 141 13.12 -22.76 2.46
CA ASP A 141 14.54 -22.37 2.50
C ASP A 141 14.96 -21.76 1.15
N ARG A 142 14.78 -20.45 0.95
CA ARG A 142 15.29 -19.74 -0.23
C ARG A 142 16.78 -19.39 -0.12
N THR A 143 17.47 -19.87 0.90
CA THR A 143 18.93 -19.75 1.08
C THR A 143 19.67 -20.97 0.54
N ARG A 144 19.42 -21.31 -0.73
CA ARG A 144 20.38 -22.04 -1.56
C ARG A 144 20.66 -21.17 -2.80
N LEU A 145 21.60 -20.25 -2.66
CA LEU A 145 22.43 -19.70 -3.72
C LEU A 145 23.88 -19.95 -3.34
#